data_AF-A0A840HKP7-F1
#
_entry.id   AF-A0A840HKP7-F1
#
_cell.length_a   1.000
_cell.length_b   1.000
_cell.length_c   1.000
_cell.angle_alpha   90.00
_cell.angle_beta   90.00
_cell.angle_gamma   90.00
#
_symmetry.space_group_name_H-M   'P 1'
#
loop_
_entity.id
_entity.type
_entity.pdbx_description
1 polymer ?
#
loop_
_entity_poly.entity_id
_entity_poly.type
_entity_poly.pdbx_seq_one_letter_code
_entity_poly.pdbx_strand_id
1 'polypeptide(L)' 'MQRQILFRCPRTGMNVQHRIDDARPESFEPADSYVSVRCPACMSLHFVNSTTGKLLGERSAQPVPMPRSA' A
#
# COMPACT_ATOMS: atom_id res chain seq x y z
N MET A 1 12.42 -7.35 -12.69
CA MET A 1 11.58 -8.56 -12.47
C MET A 1 10.18 -8.07 -12.10
N GLN A 2 9.11 -8.72 -12.56
CA GLN A 2 7.74 -8.29 -12.22
C GLN A 2 7.36 -8.86 -10.85
N ARG A 3 6.99 -8.02 -9.89
CA ARG A 3 6.59 -8.47 -8.54
C ARG A 3 5.13 -8.14 -8.26
N GLN A 4 4.42 -9.11 -7.69
CA GLN A 4 3.06 -8.90 -7.22
C GLN A 4 3.08 -8.49 -5.75
N ILE A 5 2.34 -7.44 -5.43
CA ILE A 5 2.11 -6.98 -4.06
C ILE A 5 0.62 -6.97 -3.75
N LEU A 6 0.31 -7.14 -2.48
CA LEU A 6 -1.03 -6.98 -1.93
C LEU A 6 -0.98 -5.86 -0.91
N PHE A 7 -1.87 -4.87 -1.05
CA PHE A 7 -2.02 -3.80 -0.08
C PHE A 7 -3.49 -3.58 0.24
N ARG A 8 -3.79 -3.12 1.46
CA ARG A 8 -5.15 -2.79 1.86
C ARG A 8 -5.45 -1.33 1.56
N CYS A 9 -6.44 -1.05 0.73
CA CYS A 9 -6.85 0.33 0.46
C CYS A 9 -7.42 0.96 1.75
N PRO A 10 -6.87 2.08 2.23
CA PRO A 10 -7.33 2.72 3.47
C PRO A 10 -8.69 3.39 3.30
N ARG A 11 -9.10 3.66 2.05
CA ARG A 11 -10.36 4.33 1.74
C ARG A 11 -11.54 3.37 1.65
N THR A 12 -11.34 2.19 1.05
CA THR A 12 -12.41 1.20 0.84
C THR A 12 -12.28 -0.02 1.74
N GLY A 13 -11.14 -0.20 2.41
CA GLY A 13 -10.84 -1.37 3.22
C GLY A 13 -10.54 -2.64 2.44
N MET A 14 -10.60 -2.62 1.10
CA MET A 14 -10.38 -3.78 0.22
C MET A 14 -8.89 -4.11 0.08
N ASN A 15 -8.57 -5.41 0.00
CA ASN A 15 -7.25 -5.86 -0.41
C ASN A 15 -7.12 -5.77 -1.92
N VAL A 16 -6.10 -5.07 -2.38
CA VAL A 16 -5.83 -4.80 -3.78
C VAL A 16 -4.53 -5.48 -4.17
N GLN A 17 -4.61 -6.35 -5.17
CA GLN A 17 -3.42 -6.94 -5.79
C GLN A 17 -2.93 -6.02 -6.90
N HIS A 18 -1.65 -5.67 -6.88
CA HIS A 18 -1.02 -4.85 -7.92
C HIS A 18 0.28 -5.48 -8.38
N ARG A 19 0.57 -5.38 -9.68
CA ARG A 19 1.86 -5.75 -10.26
C ARG A 19 2.72 -4.50 -10.31
N ILE A 20 3.88 -4.54 -9.68
CA ILE A 20 4.91 -3.51 -9.78
C ILE A 20 6.00 -4.06 -10.69
N ASP A 21 6.42 -3.23 -11.64
CA ASP A 21 7.63 -3.51 -12.41
C ASP A 21 8.83 -3.02 -11.59
N ASP A 22 9.55 -3.96 -11.01
CA ASP A 22 10.78 -3.68 -10.28
C ASP A 22 11.89 -3.49 -11.32
N ALA A 23 12.03 -2.24 -11.76
CA ALA A 23 13.03 -1.81 -12.73
C ALA A 23 14.41 -1.55 -12.09
N ARG A 24 14.60 -1.89 -10.80
CA ARG A 24 15.89 -1.70 -10.12
C ARG A 24 16.71 -2.99 -10.02
N PRO A 25 18.04 -2.89 -10.22
CA PRO A 25 18.95 -4.01 -10.07
C PRO A 25 18.95 -4.50 -8.61
N GLU A 26 19.06 -5.81 -8.43
CA GLU A 26 18.95 -6.59 -7.18
C GLU A 26 20.02 -6.28 -6.12
N SER A 27 20.64 -5.11 -6.16
CA SER A 27 21.74 -4.68 -5.31
C SER A 27 21.30 -3.44 -4.52
N PHE A 28 20.97 -3.65 -3.24
CA PHE A 28 20.53 -2.62 -2.28
C PHE A 28 19.13 -2.06 -2.52
N GLU A 29 18.11 -2.87 -2.30
CA GLU A 29 16.78 -2.31 -2.01
C GLU A 29 16.74 -1.95 -0.51
N PRO A 30 16.85 -0.65 -0.14
CA PRO A 30 16.54 -0.25 1.22
C PRO A 30 15.12 -0.75 1.53
N ALA A 31 14.89 -1.25 2.74
CA ALA A 31 13.60 -1.78 3.17
C ALA A 31 12.43 -0.77 3.04
N ASP A 32 12.73 0.48 2.65
CA ASP A 32 11.83 1.62 2.47
C ASP A 32 11.67 2.07 0.99
N SER A 33 11.80 1.17 0.01
CA SER A 33 11.43 1.48 -1.38
C SER A 33 9.91 1.56 -1.56
N TYR A 34 9.35 2.77 -1.57
CA TYR A 34 7.94 3.03 -1.84
C TYR A 34 7.69 3.40 -3.31
N VAL A 35 6.68 2.78 -3.90
CA VAL A 35 6.22 3.08 -5.25
C VAL A 35 4.80 3.63 -5.23
N SER A 36 4.51 4.57 -6.12
CA SER A 36 3.16 5.10 -6.31
C SER A 36 2.34 4.15 -7.19
N VAL A 37 1.26 3.61 -6.66
CA VAL A 37 0.35 2.72 -7.37
C VAL A 37 -1.04 3.35 -7.48
N ARG A 38 -1.69 3.19 -8.62
CA ARG A 38 -3.09 3.62 -8.79
C ARG A 38 -4.01 2.51 -8.30
N CYS A 39 -4.76 2.80 -7.25
CA CYS A 39 -5.68 1.84 -6.65
C CYS A 39 -6.94 1.69 -7.51
N PRO A 40 -7.25 0.51 -8.05
CA PRO A 40 -8.48 0.28 -8.81
C PRO A 40 -9.74 0.37 -7.94
N ALA A 41 -9.63 0.20 -6.60
CA ALA A 41 -10.79 0.23 -5.71
C ALA A 41 -11.27 1.66 -5.41
N CYS A 42 -10.34 2.63 -5.27
CA CYS A 42 -10.68 4.01 -4.90
C CYS A 42 -10.25 5.05 -5.96
N MET A 43 -9.67 4.59 -7.07
CA MET A 43 -9.11 5.39 -8.16
C MET A 43 -8.05 6.41 -7.75
N SER A 44 -7.55 6.32 -6.51
CA SER A 44 -6.56 7.23 -5.92
C SER A 44 -5.15 6.63 -5.97
N LEU A 45 -4.14 7.48 -5.85
CA LEU A 45 -2.73 7.05 -5.76
C LEU A 45 -2.37 6.69 -4.31
N HIS A 46 -1.70 5.56 -4.14
CA HIS A 46 -1.17 5.09 -2.87
C HIS A 46 0.32 4.82 -2.99
N PHE A 47 1.08 5.16 -1.95
CA PHE A 47 2.50 4.82 -1.86
C PHE A 47 2.64 3.51 -1.12
N VAL A 48 2.98 2.45 -1.84
CA VAL A 48 3.11 1.10 -1.28
C VAL A 48 4.58 0.72 -1.30
N ASN A 49 5.04 0.15 -0.19
CA ASN A 49 6.35 -0.44 -0.09
C ASN A 49 6.42 -1.67 -1.01
N SER A 50 7.30 -1.63 -2.01
CA SER A 50 7.49 -2.69 -3.01
C SER A 50 7.93 -4.03 -2.38
N THR A 51 8.62 -3.98 -1.25
CA THR A 51 9.14 -5.14 -0.53
C THR A 51 8.07 -5.76 0.39
N THR A 52 7.33 -4.95 1.14
CA THR A 52 6.43 -5.41 2.21
C THR A 52 4.94 -5.32 1.89
N GLY A 53 4.54 -4.54 0.88
CA GLY A 53 3.13 -4.26 0.56
C GLY A 53 2.44 -3.28 1.52
N LYS A 54 3.18 -2.70 2.49
CA LYS A 54 2.65 -1.72 3.43
C LYS A 54 2.52 -0.33 2.83
N LEU A 55 1.55 0.45 3.30
CA LEU A 55 1.37 1.82 2.86
C LEU A 55 2.27 2.79 3.63
N LEU A 56 2.82 3.78 2.92
CA LEU A 56 3.54 4.88 3.52
C LEU A 56 2.58 5.66 4.45
N GLY A 57 2.87 5.65 5.74
CA GLY A 57 2.00 6.30 6.72
C GLY A 57 0.79 5.47 7.15
N GLU A 58 0.85 4.13 7.02
CA GLU A 58 0.04 3.20 7.83
C GLU A 58 0.32 3.47 9.33
N ARG A 59 -0.25 4.55 9.86
CA ARG A 59 -0.60 4.62 11.27
C ARG A 59 -1.79 3.69 11.37
N SER A 60 -1.54 2.48 11.86
CA SER A 60 -2.50 1.49 12.32
C SER A 60 -3.94 1.94 12.07
N ALA A 61 -4.59 1.38 11.04
CA ALA A 61 -6.03 1.42 10.92
C ALA A 61 -6.64 0.61 12.10
N GLN A 62 -6.40 1.05 13.32
CA GLN A 62 -7.35 0.86 14.39
C GLN A 62 -8.58 1.63 13.94
N PRO A 63 -9.74 0.99 13.78
CA PRO A 63 -10.98 1.72 13.65
C PRO A 63 -11.07 2.59 14.90
N VAL A 64 -10.91 3.91 14.75
CA VAL A 64 -11.15 4.83 15.85
C VAL A 64 -12.61 4.58 16.24
N PRO A 65 -12.92 4.09 17.45
CA PRO A 65 -14.31 3.94 17.85
C PRO A 65 -14.87 5.37 17.88
N MET A 66 -15.73 5.69 16.91
CA MET A 66 -16.49 6.92 16.93
C MET A 66 -17.31 6.91 18.24
N PRO A 67 -17.18 7.92 19.12
CA PRO A 67 -18.05 8.00 20.28
C PRO A 67 -19.48 8.19 19.76
N ARG A 68 -20.36 7.24 20.07
CA ARG A 68 -21.79 7.37 19.85
C ARG A 68 -22.28 8.48 20.77
N SER A 69 -22.59 9.65 20.22
CA SER A 69 -23.31 10.70 20.93
C SER A 69 -24.66 10.14 21.37
N ALA A 70 -24.91 10.16 22.67
CA ALA A 70 -26.20 9.91 23.30
C ALA A 70 -26.89 11.24 23.62
#